data_AF-A0A661DTH5-F1
#
_entry.id   AF-A0A661DTH5-F1
#
_cell.length_a   1.000
_cell.length_b   1.000
_cell.length_c   1.000
_cell.angle_alpha   90.00
_cell.angle_beta   90.00
_cell.angle_gamma   90.00
#
_symmetry.space_group_name_H-M   'P 1'
#
loop_
_entity.id
_entity.type
_entity.pdbx_description
1 polymer ?
#
loop_
_entity_poly.entity_id
_entity_poly.type
_entity_poly.pdbx_seq_one_letter_code
_entity_poly.pdbx_strand_id
1 'polypeptide(L)' 'SLIGTGESVASRLFVGWFGPRGLASIVFAIIVINAKVPNGEFMALVVICTVFFSLVAHGVTAHPLARWIAKKEAEAEAEA' A
#
# COMPACT_ATOMS: atom_id res chain seq x y z
N SER A 1 -6.00 -3.37 13.52
CA SER A 1 -5.33 -2.19 14.10
C SER A 1 -4.14 -2.66 14.92
N LEU A 2 -2.97 -2.04 14.79
CA LEU A 2 -1.78 -2.35 15.62
C LEU A 2 -1.65 -1.43 16.85
N ILE A 3 -2.66 -0.61 17.13
CA ILE A 3 -2.72 0.21 18.35
C ILE A 3 -2.70 -0.71 19.57
N GLY A 4 -1.84 -0.43 20.54
CA GLY A 4 -1.76 -1.19 21.80
C GLY A 4 -0.87 -2.43 21.75
N THR A 5 -0.18 -2.71 20.64
CA THR A 5 0.72 -3.87 20.51
C THR A 5 2.13 -3.65 21.06
N GLY A 6 2.46 -2.44 21.52
CA GLY A 6 3.83 -2.07 21.91
C GLY A 6 4.75 -1.76 20.73
N GLU A 7 4.31 -2.02 19.49
CA GLU A 7 5.06 -1.73 18.27
C GLU A 7 5.34 -0.24 18.08
N SER A 8 6.54 0.05 17.57
CA SER A 8 6.95 1.41 17.22
C SER A 8 6.00 2.01 16.17
N VAL A 9 5.82 3.34 16.20
CA VAL A 9 4.98 4.03 15.20
C VAL A 9 5.51 3.81 13.78
N ALA A 10 6.82 3.71 13.61
CA ALA A 10 7.46 3.46 12.32
C ALA A 10 7.12 2.06 11.77
N SER A 11 7.26 1.01 12.60
CA SER A 11 6.87 -0.37 12.26
C SER A 11 5.39 -0.44 11.85
N ARG A 12 4.51 0.19 12.64
CA ARG A 12 3.07 0.23 12.35
C ARG A 12 2.74 0.90 11.02
N LEU A 13 3.39 2.03 10.71
CA LEU A 13 3.20 2.73 9.44
C LEU A 13 3.74 1.93 8.25
N PHE A 14 4.85 1.22 8.43
CA PHE A 14 5.43 0.37 7.40
C PHE A 14 4.56 -0.83 7.05
N VAL A 15 4.00 -1.51 8.05
CA VAL A 15 3.02 -2.56 7.82
C VAL A 15 1.80 -2.01 7.08
N GLY A 16 1.33 -0.81 7.46
CA GLY A 16 0.25 -0.13 6.73
C GLY A 16 0.63 0.26 5.29
N TRP A 17 1.90 0.57 5.04
CA TRP A 17 2.44 0.85 3.71
C TRP A 17 2.51 -0.40 2.82
N PHE A 18 2.57 -1.60 3.41
CA PHE A 18 2.57 -2.93 2.76
C PHE A 18 1.21 -3.35 2.17
N GLY A 19 0.44 -2.40 1.64
CA GLY A 19 -0.89 -2.63 1.06
C GLY A 19 -1.09 -1.96 -0.30
N PRO A 20 -0.30 -2.28 -1.33
CA PRO A 20 -0.52 -1.73 -2.67
C PRO A 20 -1.88 -2.16 -3.23
N ARG A 21 -2.48 -1.30 -4.06
CA ARG A 21 -3.69 -1.67 -4.84
C ARG A 21 -3.32 -2.72 -5.89
N GLY A 22 -4.23 -3.66 -6.16
CA GLY A 22 -3.94 -4.81 -7.04
C GLY A 22 -5.18 -5.48 -7.63
N LEU A 23 -5.18 -6.82 -7.67
CA LEU A 23 -6.18 -7.64 -8.39
C LEU A 23 -7.62 -7.32 -8.00
N ALA A 24 -7.92 -7.15 -6.72
CA ALA A 24 -9.30 -6.90 -6.27
C ALA A 24 -9.88 -5.63 -6.90
N SER A 25 -9.09 -4.56 -7.00
CA SER A 25 -9.52 -3.32 -7.66
C SER A 25 -9.79 -3.53 -9.15
N ILE A 26 -8.97 -4.31 -9.85
CA ILE A 26 -9.17 -4.63 -11.27
C ILE A 26 -10.44 -5.46 -11.48
N VAL A 27 -10.68 -6.47 -10.64
CA VAL A 27 -11.92 -7.28 -10.71
C VAL A 27 -13.15 -6.40 -10.51
N PHE A 28 -13.14 -5.46 -9.57
CA PHE A 28 -14.25 -4.52 -9.40
C PHE A 28 -14.44 -3.59 -10.61
N ALA A 29 -13.35 -3.11 -11.23
CA ALA A 29 -13.46 -2.33 -12.46
C ALA A 29 -14.14 -3.12 -13.59
N ILE A 30 -13.80 -4.41 -13.73
CA ILE A 30 -14.45 -5.30 -14.71
C ILE A 30 -15.94 -5.48 -14.38
N ILE A 31 -16.30 -5.66 -13.11
CA ILE A 31 -17.70 -5.75 -12.68
C ILE A 31 -18.48 -4.47 -13.04
N VAL A 32 -17.89 -3.29 -12.79
CA VAL A 32 -18.50 -1.98 -13.12
C VAL A 32 -18.72 -1.82 -14.63
N ILE A 33 -17.73 -2.17 -15.45
CA ILE A 33 -17.87 -2.14 -16.91
C ILE A 33 -18.99 -3.09 -17.36
N ASN A 34 -19.00 -4.34 -16.87
CA ASN A 34 -20.01 -5.33 -17.23
C ASN A 34 -21.43 -4.94 -16.81
N ALA A 35 -21.55 -4.25 -15.67
CA ALA A 35 -22.82 -3.71 -15.20
C ALA A 35 -23.30 -2.48 -15.99
N LYS A 36 -22.53 -2.00 -16.98
CA LYS A 36 -22.83 -0.83 -17.81
C LYS A 36 -23.14 0.42 -16.99
N VAL A 37 -22.43 0.59 -15.88
CA VAL A 37 -22.56 1.78 -15.03
C VAL A 37 -22.18 3.01 -15.86
N PRO A 38 -22.94 4.12 -15.79
CA PRO A 38 -22.57 5.37 -16.44
C PRO A 38 -21.12 5.76 -16.09
N ASN A 39 -20.32 6.09 -17.11
CA ASN A 39 -18.89 6.40 -16.97
C ASN A 39 -18.01 5.24 -16.46
N GLY A 40 -18.44 3.99 -16.60
CA GLY A 40 -17.67 2.82 -16.15
C GLY A 40 -16.26 2.69 -16.74
N GLU A 41 -16.08 3.08 -18.02
CA GLU A 41 -14.75 3.11 -18.65
C GLU A 41 -13.82 4.14 -18.01
N PHE A 42 -14.33 5.32 -17.69
CA PHE A 42 -13.56 6.36 -16.99
C PHE A 42 -13.17 5.88 -15.58
N MET A 43 -14.09 5.25 -14.85
CA MET A 43 -13.79 4.65 -13.55
C MET A 43 -12.71 3.58 -13.65
N ALA A 44 -12.77 2.71 -14.66
CA ALA A 44 -11.77 1.69 -14.89
C ALA A 44 -10.40 2.29 -15.19
N LEU A 45 -10.32 3.36 -15.99
CA LEU A 45 -9.08 4.09 -16.24
C LEU A 45 -8.47 4.65 -14.96
N VAL A 46 -9.28 5.28 -14.10
CA VAL A 46 -8.84 5.76 -12.79
C VAL A 46 -8.31 4.62 -11.92
N VAL A 47 -9.00 3.48 -11.88
CA VAL A 47 -8.57 2.30 -11.13
C VAL A 47 -7.23 1.77 -11.65
N ILE A 48 -7.08 1.62 -12.97
CA ILE A 48 -5.85 1.13 -13.59
C ILE A 48 -4.68 2.07 -13.27
N CYS A 49 -4.85 3.38 -13.43
CA CYS A 49 -3.82 4.36 -13.07
C CYS A 49 -3.46 4.29 -11.59
N THR A 50 -4.46 4.16 -10.70
CA THR A 50 -4.23 4.04 -9.25
C THR A 50 -3.44 2.78 -8.91
N VAL A 51 -3.80 1.64 -9.50
CA VAL A 51 -3.08 0.37 -9.32
C VAL A 51 -1.65 0.49 -9.83
N PHE A 52 -1.44 1.05 -11.01
CA PHE A 52 -0.12 1.26 -11.60
C PHE A 52 0.77 2.14 -10.71
N PHE A 53 0.30 3.33 -10.33
CA PHE A 53 1.07 4.22 -9.48
C PHE A 53 1.32 3.64 -8.09
N SER A 54 0.35 2.91 -7.53
CA SER A 54 0.51 2.23 -6.24
C SER A 54 1.58 1.14 -6.30
N LEU A 55 1.60 0.32 -7.36
CA LEU A 55 2.61 -0.70 -7.59
C LEU A 55 4.01 -0.09 -7.76
N VAL A 56 4.14 0.96 -8.58
CA VAL A 56 5.42 1.63 -8.78
C VAL A 56 5.92 2.27 -7.49
N ALA A 57 5.07 3.07 -6.82
CA ALA A 57 5.44 3.72 -5.57
C ALA A 57 5.82 2.70 -4.51
N HIS A 58 5.04 1.63 -4.34
CA HIS A 58 5.34 0.60 -3.35
C HIS A 58 6.61 -0.18 -3.71
N GLY A 59 6.77 -0.61 -4.97
CA GLY A 59 7.95 -1.34 -5.42
C GLY A 59 9.25 -0.54 -5.26
N VAL A 60 9.24 0.75 -5.57
CA VAL A 60 10.40 1.64 -5.40
C VAL A 60 10.71 1.90 -3.92
N THR A 61 9.68 2.03 -3.08
CA THR A 61 9.87 2.39 -1.66
C THR A 61 10.07 1.21 -0.72
N ALA A 62 9.69 -0.02 -1.09
CA ALA A 62 9.72 -1.18 -0.20
C ALA A 62 11.12 -1.47 0.36
N HIS A 63 12.12 -1.60 -0.51
CA HIS A 63 13.49 -1.88 -0.11
C HIS A 63 14.15 -0.76 0.74
N PRO A 64 14.09 0.53 0.35
CA PRO A 64 14.67 1.59 1.18
C PRO A 64 13.96 1.77 2.53
N LEU A 65 12.62 1.67 2.59
CA LEU A 65 11.91 1.75 3.88
C LEU A 65 12.29 0.58 4.80
N ALA A 66 12.39 -0.65 4.28
CA ALA A 66 12.78 -1.80 5.08
C ALA A 66 14.16 -1.61 5.74
N ARG A 67 15.14 -1.10 4.97
CA ARG A 67 16.48 -0.78 5.52
C ARG A 67 16.44 0.35 6.55
N TRP A 68 15.64 1.38 6.31
CA TRP A 68 15.52 2.51 7.24
C TRP A 68 14.91 2.09 8.58
N ILE A 69 13.91 1.21 8.58
CA ILE A 69 13.26 0.71 9.80
C ILE A 69 14.20 -0.22 10.57
N ALA A 70 14.87 -1.15 9.88
CA ALA A 70 15.85 -2.02 10.52
C ALA A 70 16.95 -1.21 11.24
N LYS A 71 17.39 -0.08 10.66
CA LYS A 71 18.33 0.84 11.31
C LYS A 71 17.72 1.52 12.53
N LYS A 72 16.49 2.02 12.41
CA LYS A 72 15.76 2.72 13.50
C LYS A 72 15.53 1.82 14.71
N GLU A 73 15.19 0.56 14.49
CA GLU A 73 14.97 -0.40 15.57
C GLU A 73 16.28 -0.80 16.26
N ALA A 74 17.35 -1.01 15.50
CA ALA A 74 18.68 -1.27 16.06
C ALA A 74 19.22 -0.09 16.90
N GLU A 75 18.97 1.16 16.49
CA GLU A 75 19.33 2.35 17.28
C GLU A 75 18.52 2.42 18.58
N ALA A 76 17.21 2.15 18.53
CA ALA A 76 16.35 2.17 19.70
C ALA A 76 16.71 1.08 20.73
N GLU A 77 17.15 -0.10 20.28
CA GLU A 77 17.61 -1.19 21.17
C GLU A 77 18.97 -0.88 21.80
N ALA A 78 19.86 -0.16 21.11
CA ALA A 78 21.16 0.23 21.64
C ALA A 78 21.10 1.37 22.68
N GLU A 79 20.04 2.18 22.66
CA GLU A 79 19.79 3.28 23.61
C GLU A 79 18.98 2.86 24.86
N ALA A 80 18.42 1.65 24.88
CA ALA A 80 17.61 1.10 25.97
C ALA A 80 18.44 0.28 26.97
#